data_AF-A0A3R7KR91-F1
#
_entry.id   AF-A0A3R7KR91-F1
#
_cell.length_a   1.000
_cell.length_b   1.000
_cell.length_c   1.000
_cell.angle_alpha   90.00
_cell.angle_beta   90.00
_cell.angle_gamma   90.00
#
_symmetry.space_group_name_H-M   'P 1'
#
loop_
_entity.id
_entity.type
_entity.pdbx_description
1 polymer ?
#
loop_
_entity_poly.entity_id
_entity_poly.type
_entity_poly.pdbx_seq_one_letter_code
_entity_poly.pdbx_strand_id
1 'polypeptide(L)'
;MGGGSRFTVNPFPGLVLTSADHTQLVEIADSLVKVKFQEYQEFLNTQKYVDPECWKKYSRDGNTAQYLERTKSNPESKLPALLMVGPLPGSLNENMFGC
;
A
#
# COMPACT_ATOMS: atom_id res chain seq x y z
N MET A 1 -22.02 -29.51 23.60
CA MET A 1 -22.03 -28.83 22.28
C MET A 1 -22.47 -27.40 22.50
N GLY A 2 -21.73 -26.41 21.99
CA GLY A 2 -22.15 -24.99 22.01
C GLY A 2 -20.98 -24.04 22.27
N GLY A 3 -20.62 -23.20 21.30
CA GLY A 3 -19.65 -22.12 21.52
C GLY A 3 -18.97 -21.47 20.30
N GLY A 4 -19.22 -21.90 19.05
CA GLY A 4 -18.32 -21.55 17.92
C GLY A 4 -18.77 -20.48 16.90
N SER A 5 -20.01 -20.01 16.89
CA SER A 5 -20.54 -19.30 15.68
C SER A 5 -20.75 -17.78 15.83
N ARG A 6 -20.29 -17.16 16.93
CA ARG A 6 -20.75 -15.80 17.31
C ARG A 6 -19.94 -14.65 16.69
N PHE A 7 -18.83 -14.93 16.00
CA PHE A 7 -17.85 -13.93 15.58
C PHE A 7 -17.52 -13.95 14.08
N THR A 8 -18.17 -14.79 13.28
CA THR A 8 -17.92 -14.90 11.82
C THR A 8 -18.98 -14.20 10.96
N VAL A 9 -19.99 -13.59 11.58
CA VAL A 9 -21.06 -12.90 10.85
C VAL A 9 -20.64 -11.43 10.69
N ASN A 10 -20.53 -10.98 9.44
CA ASN A 10 -20.27 -9.57 9.14
C ASN A 10 -21.37 -8.72 9.81
N PRO A 11 -21.03 -7.83 10.77
CA PRO A 11 -22.03 -7.05 11.50
C PRO A 11 -22.59 -5.88 10.67
N PHE A 12 -22.05 -5.64 9.48
CA PHE A 12 -22.48 -4.56 8.60
C PHE A 12 -23.54 -5.06 7.60
N PRO A 13 -24.51 -4.20 7.23
CA PRO A 13 -25.44 -4.53 6.16
C PRO A 13 -24.68 -4.87 4.87
N GLY A 14 -25.28 -5.72 4.04
CA GLY A 14 -24.69 -6.07 2.75
C GLY A 14 -24.43 -4.81 1.92
N LEU A 15 -23.17 -4.63 1.50
CA LEU A 15 -22.80 -3.54 0.62
C LEU A 15 -23.32 -3.85 -0.79
N VAL A 16 -24.33 -3.09 -1.25
CA VAL A 16 -24.85 -3.18 -2.61
C VAL A 16 -24.27 -2.02 -3.40
N LEU A 17 -23.36 -2.32 -4.31
CA LEU A 17 -22.77 -1.34 -5.21
C LEU A 17 -23.66 -1.16 -6.43
N THR A 18 -24.00 0.09 -6.75
CA THR A 18 -24.67 0.44 -8.00
C THR A 18 -23.65 0.49 -9.14
N SER A 19 -24.12 0.47 -10.39
CA SER A 19 -23.24 0.65 -11.56
C SER A 19 -22.48 1.99 -11.53
N ALA A 20 -23.07 3.03 -10.94
CA ALA A 20 -22.42 4.31 -10.74
C ALA A 20 -21.27 4.20 -9.72
N ASP A 21 -21.49 3.50 -8.60
CA ASP A 21 -20.44 3.27 -7.59
C ASP A 21 -19.26 2.48 -8.18
N HIS A 22 -19.55 1.46 -9.00
CA HIS A 22 -18.51 0.72 -9.72
C HIS A 22 -17.68 1.63 -10.62
N THR A 23 -18.32 2.53 -11.36
CA THR A 23 -17.62 3.47 -12.25
C THR A 23 -16.71 4.39 -11.44
N GLN A 24 -17.21 4.96 -10.34
CA GLN A 24 -16.42 5.83 -9.46
C GLN A 24 -15.24 5.09 -8.82
N LEU A 25 -15.43 3.85 -8.39
CA LEU A 25 -14.33 3.03 -7.84
C LEU A 25 -13.23 2.78 -8.87
N VAL A 26 -13.59 2.56 -10.14
CA VAL A 26 -12.62 2.41 -11.23
C VAL A 26 -11.87 3.71 -11.49
N GLU A 27 -12.56 4.86 -11.50
CA GLU A 27 -11.92 6.17 -11.66
C GLU A 27 -10.94 6.49 -10.51
N ILE A 28 -11.33 6.17 -9.27
CA ILE A 28 -10.45 6.31 -8.11
C ILE A 28 -9.21 5.41 -8.29
N ALA A 29 -9.40 4.14 -8.64
CA ALA A 29 -8.28 3.22 -8.85
C ALA A 29 -7.33 3.71 -9.94
N ASP A 30 -7.85 4.17 -11.08
CA ASP A 30 -7.07 4.73 -12.19
C ASP A 30 -6.28 5.98 -11.75
N SER A 31 -6.91 6.87 -10.98
CA SER A 31 -6.23 8.07 -10.46
C SER A 31 -5.08 7.71 -9.52
N LEU A 32 -5.27 6.73 -8.62
CA LEU A 32 -4.25 6.27 -7.69
C LEU A 32 -3.08 5.60 -8.43
N VAL A 33 -3.38 4.75 -9.42
CA VAL A 33 -2.36 4.08 -10.22
C VAL A 33 -1.54 5.10 -11.00
N LYS A 34 -2.18 6.10 -11.63
CA LYS A 34 -1.47 7.15 -12.38
C LYS A 34 -0.51 7.95 -11.49
N VAL A 35 -0.97 8.38 -10.32
CA VAL A 35 -0.14 9.11 -9.36
C VAL A 35 1.05 8.26 -8.91
N LYS A 36 0.81 7.01 -8.49
CA LYS A 36 1.89 6.10 -8.04
C LYS A 36 2.84 5.69 -9.17
N PHE A 37 2.35 5.57 -10.39
CA PHE A 37 3.19 5.29 -11.55
C PHE A 37 4.14 6.45 -11.84
N GLN A 38 3.64 7.69 -11.79
CA GLN A 38 4.49 8.87 -11.95
C GLN A 38 5.56 8.96 -10.85
N GLU A 39 5.17 8.82 -9.57
CA GLU A 39 6.13 8.79 -8.43
C GLU A 39 7.21 7.71 -8.64
N TYR A 40 6.83 6.54 -9.14
CA TYR A 40 7.76 5.46 -9.43
C TYR A 40 8.72 5.78 -10.59
N GLN A 41 8.23 6.41 -11.66
CA GLN A 41 9.09 6.86 -12.76
C GLN A 41 10.13 7.88 -12.30
N GLU A 42 9.72 8.84 -11.46
CA GLU A 42 10.62 9.81 -10.84
C GLU A 42 11.68 9.12 -9.97
N PHE A 43 11.27 8.13 -9.17
CA PHE A 43 12.18 7.31 -8.36
C PHE A 43 13.18 6.51 -9.20
N LEU A 44 12.79 6.02 -10.39
CA LEU A 44 13.74 5.38 -11.31
C LEU A 44 14.78 6.38 -11.84
N ASN A 45 14.36 7.60 -12.13
CA ASN A 45 15.25 8.66 -12.61
C ASN A 45 16.29 9.09 -11.55
N THR A 46 16.01 8.91 -10.26
CA THR A 46 16.97 9.15 -9.17
C THR A 46 17.85 7.94 -8.84
N GLN A 47 17.93 6.94 -9.74
CA GLN A 47 18.64 5.68 -9.50
C GLN A 47 18.14 4.95 -8.25
N LYS A 48 16.84 5.06 -7.94
CA LYS A 48 16.21 4.44 -6.76
C LYS A 48 16.79 4.97 -5.43
N TYR A 49 17.23 6.22 -5.41
CA TYR A 49 17.77 6.87 -4.21
C TYR A 49 16.67 7.11 -3.18
N VAL A 50 16.95 6.70 -1.93
CA VAL A 50 16.07 6.95 -0.77
C VAL A 50 16.69 8.03 0.08
N ASP A 51 16.04 9.19 0.12
CA ASP A 51 16.50 10.34 0.91
C ASP A 51 16.47 10.03 2.42
N PRO A 52 17.62 9.98 3.12
CA PRO A 52 17.69 9.69 4.55
C PRO A 52 17.15 10.82 5.44
N GLU A 53 17.02 12.04 4.92
CA GLU A 53 16.38 13.15 5.62
C GLU A 53 14.87 12.97 5.67
N CYS A 54 14.27 12.39 4.63
CA CYS A 54 12.85 12.06 4.56
C CYS A 54 12.53 10.70 5.20
N TRP A 55 13.39 9.71 4.98
CA TRP A 55 13.12 8.31 5.30
C TRP A 55 14.08 7.75 6.34
N LYS A 56 13.54 7.08 7.36
CA LYS A 56 14.31 6.32 8.35
C LYS A 56 14.19 4.83 8.06
N LYS A 57 15.29 4.20 7.67
CA LYS A 57 15.36 2.73 7.58
C LYS A 57 15.14 2.11 8.97
N TYR A 58 14.22 1.17 9.09
CA TYR A 58 13.94 0.49 10.36
C TYR A 58 14.02 -1.03 10.29
N SER A 59 13.88 -1.61 9.10
CA SER A 59 13.94 -3.07 8.92
C SER A 59 14.50 -3.45 7.54
N ARG A 60 14.84 -4.72 7.39
CA ARG A 60 15.16 -5.38 6.13
C ARG A 60 14.63 -6.80 6.21
N ASP A 61 13.98 -7.23 5.13
CA ASP A 61 13.57 -8.61 4.93
C ASP A 61 14.17 -9.13 3.63
N GLY A 62 15.08 -10.10 3.73
CA GLY A 62 15.93 -10.53 2.62
C GLY A 62 16.63 -9.35 1.93
N ASN A 63 16.32 -9.16 0.65
CA ASN A 63 16.87 -8.09 -0.19
C ASN A 63 16.01 -6.81 -0.21
N THR A 64 14.88 -6.79 0.51
CA THR A 64 13.98 -5.64 0.60
C THR A 64 14.24 -4.82 1.86
N ALA A 65 14.58 -3.55 1.71
CA ALA A 65 14.73 -2.60 2.80
C ALA A 65 13.40 -1.88 3.08
N GLN A 66 13.07 -1.72 4.36
CA GLN A 66 11.84 -1.06 4.81
C GLN A 66 12.19 0.25 5.53
N TYR A 67 11.45 1.30 5.18
CA TYR A 67 11.65 2.66 5.65
C TYR A 67 10.35 3.23 6.18
N LEU A 68 10.46 4.04 7.23
CA LEU A 68 9.38 4.81 7.80
C LEU A 68 9.63 6.28 7.49
N GLU A 69 8.60 6.99 7.05
CA GLU A 69 8.68 8.43 6.84
C GLU A 69 8.95 9.14 8.18
N ARG A 70 9.84 10.13 8.15
CA ARG A 70 10.12 10.98 9.30
C ARG A 70 9.05 12.07 9.36
N THR A 71 8.51 12.34 10.55
CA THR A 71 7.44 13.33 10.78
C THR A 71 7.71 14.72 10.19
N LYS A 72 8.99 15.14 10.16
CA LYS A 72 9.39 16.44 9.59
C LYS A 72 9.16 16.57 8.07
N SER A 73 9.02 15.45 7.37
CA SER A 73 8.93 15.40 5.90
C SER A 73 7.52 15.64 5.39
N ASN A 74 6.52 15.33 6.23
CA ASN A 74 5.11 15.55 5.94
C ASN A 74 4.36 15.89 7.25
N PRO A 75 4.54 17.11 7.77
CA PRO A 75 4.03 17.51 9.08
C PRO A 75 2.50 17.53 9.16
N GLU A 76 1.81 17.66 8.03
CA GLU A 76 0.35 17.69 7.94
C GLU A 76 -0.27 16.28 7.95
N SER A 77 0.52 15.25 7.62
CA SER A 77 0.03 13.87 7.63
C SER A 77 -0.09 13.34 9.05
N LYS A 78 -1.30 12.87 9.39
CA LYS A 78 -1.58 12.14 10.64
C LYS A 78 -1.32 10.63 10.52
N LEU A 79 -0.94 10.16 9.33
CA LEU A 79 -0.73 8.74 9.04
C LEU A 79 0.76 8.47 8.76
N PRO A 80 1.33 7.39 9.33
CA PRO A 80 2.68 6.98 8.97
C PRO A 80 2.73 6.47 7.53
N ALA A 81 3.71 6.92 6.75
CA ALA A 81 4.01 6.35 5.45
C ALA A 81 5.16 5.34 5.53
N LEU A 82 5.02 4.26 4.77
CA LEU A 82 6.02 3.20 4.64
C LEU A 82 6.53 3.15 3.20
N LEU A 83 7.83 2.95 3.05
CA LEU A 83 8.48 2.72 1.77
C LEU A 83 9.26 1.41 1.83
N MET A 84 9.07 0.55 0.84
CA MET A 84 9.80 -0.70 0.68
C MET A 84 10.57 -0.66 -0.64
N VAL A 85 11.88 -0.91 -0.58
CA VAL A 85 12.74 -0.87 -1.75
C VAL A 85 13.57 -2.15 -1.81
N GLY A 86 13.40 -2.91 -2.89
CA GLY A 86 14.15 -4.12 -3.17
C GLY A 86 13.28 -5.15 -3.90
N PRO A 87 13.88 -6.28 -4.29
CA PRO A 87 13.14 -7.36 -4.91
C PRO A 87 12.29 -8.09 -3.86
N LEU A 88 11.00 -8.27 -4.18
CA LEU A 88 10.09 -9.09 -3.40
C LEU A 88 10.32 -10.58 -3.72
N PRO A 89 10.19 -11.48 -2.74
CA PRO A 89 10.24 -12.92 -3.00
C PRO A 89 8.98 -13.38 -3.75
N GLY A 90 9.12 -14.39 -4.62
CA GLY A 90 7.99 -14.98 -5.36
C GLY A 90 7.71 -14.34 -6.72
N SER A 91 6.68 -14.84 -7.39
CA SER A 91 6.20 -14.33 -8.68
C SER A 91 5.41 -13.03 -8.50
N LEU A 92 5.21 -12.29 -9.60
CA LEU A 92 4.34 -11.11 -9.58
C LEU A 92 2.92 -11.48 -9.15
N ASN A 93 2.38 -12.61 -9.61
CA ASN A 93 1.02 -13.01 -9.31
C ASN A 93 0.84 -13.30 -7.81
N GLU A 94 1.78 -14.03 -7.21
CA GLU A 94 1.79 -14.31 -5.76
C GLU A 94 1.86 -13.01 -4.94
N ASN A 95 2.70 -12.06 -5.35
CA ASN A 95 2.83 -10.76 -4.66
C ASN A 95 1.60 -9.86 -4.82
N MET A 96 0.90 -9.94 -5.96
CA MET A 96 -0.25 -9.07 -6.27
C MET A 96 -1.57 -9.61 -5.72
N PHE A 97 -1.76 -10.93 -5.71
CA PHE A 97 -3.06 -11.56 -5.42
C PHE A 97 -3.02 -12.51 -4.22
N GLY A 98 -1.84 -12.79 -3.66
CA GLY A 98 -1.67 -13.80 -2.63
C GLY A 98 -1.60 -15.22 -3.19
N CYS A 99 -1.49 -16.18 -2.27
CA CYS A 99 -1.48 -17.62 -2.56
C CYS A 99 -2.90 -18.21 -2.55
#